data_AF-A0AAD9V201-F1
#
_entry.id   AF-A0AAD9V201-F1
#
_cell.length_a   1.000
_cell.length_b   1.000
_cell.length_c   1.000
_cell.angle_alpha   90.00
_cell.angle_beta   90.00
_cell.angle_gamma   90.00
#
_symmetry.space_group_name_H-M   'P 1'
#
loop_
_entity.id
_entity.type
_entity.pdbx_description
1 polymer ?
#
loop_
_entity_poly.entity_id
_entity_poly.type
_entity_poly.pdbx_seq_one_letter_code
_entity_poly.pdbx_strand_id
1 'polypeptide(L)'
;MEIRSITISFAARKAKEFRKQESDLQKRLGVIDKSISNSCDNQNIEDKLKEFDKLKNEFNRLYEIKGKGAIFRSKARCVEYGEKPTKYFFNMEKKSYNKKVISELKRSDGKTVVNEQEIMTAIQTFYENLYSSDIDHITPSEVVSSVTTSLFDFIWCKKPDKIKRQVMY
;
A
#
# COMPACT_ATOMS: atom_id res chain seq x y z
N MET A 1 18.75 4.74 -2.41
CA MET A 1 18.27 3.53 -3.12
C MET A 1 18.60 2.21 -2.41
N GLU A 2 19.50 2.18 -1.43
CA GLU A 2 19.94 0.93 -0.76
C GLU A 2 18.88 0.31 0.15
N ILE A 3 18.14 1.12 0.93
CA ILE A 3 17.12 0.63 1.88
C ILE A 3 16.07 -0.26 1.19
N ARG A 4 15.63 0.14 0.00
CA ARG A 4 14.64 -0.62 -0.78
C ARG A 4 15.19 -2.00 -1.16
N SER A 5 16.42 -2.07 -1.63
CA SER A 5 17.05 -3.34 -2.04
C SER A 5 17.21 -4.32 -0.88
N ILE A 6 17.67 -3.84 0.28
CA ILE A 6 17.81 -4.61 1.52
C ILE A 6 16.44 -5.11 2.01
N THR A 7 15.42 -4.25 1.96
CA THR A 7 14.07 -4.62 2.39
C THR A 7 13.47 -5.71 1.50
N ILE A 8 13.69 -5.62 0.18
CA ILE A 8 13.21 -6.62 -0.78
C ILE A 8 13.89 -7.98 -0.53
N SER A 9 15.22 -8.01 -0.40
CA SER A 9 15.96 -9.26 -0.18
C SER A 9 15.59 -9.91 1.16
N PHE A 10 15.46 -9.11 2.22
CA PHE A 10 14.99 -9.57 3.51
C PHE A 10 13.57 -10.17 3.43
N ALA A 11 12.63 -9.46 2.81
CA ALA A 11 11.25 -9.92 2.68
C ALA A 11 11.15 -11.21 1.84
N ALA A 12 11.90 -11.31 0.75
CA ALA A 12 11.97 -12.50 -0.10
C ALA A 12 12.52 -13.71 0.68
N ARG A 13 13.62 -13.52 1.43
CA ARG A 13 14.19 -14.56 2.29
C ARG A 13 13.19 -15.00 3.35
N LYS A 14 12.58 -14.06 4.07
CA LYS A 14 11.56 -14.35 5.08
C LYS A 14 10.37 -15.12 4.50
N ALA A 15 9.91 -14.76 3.30
CA ALA A 15 8.84 -15.49 2.62
C ALA A 15 9.26 -16.93 2.23
N LYS A 16 10.51 -17.13 1.82
CA LYS A 16 11.06 -18.46 1.52
C LYS A 16 11.15 -19.33 2.78
N GLU A 17 11.69 -18.78 3.87
CA GLU A 17 11.77 -19.45 5.17
C GLU A 17 10.37 -19.86 5.67
N PHE A 18 9.39 -18.96 5.56
CA PHE A 18 8.01 -19.24 5.95
C PHE A 18 7.39 -20.40 5.15
N ARG A 19 7.55 -20.42 3.82
CA ARG A 19 7.05 -21.53 2.97
C ARG A 19 7.76 -22.84 3.28
N LYS A 20 9.05 -22.80 3.60
CA LYS A 20 9.81 -23.98 4.01
C LYS A 20 9.24 -24.55 5.31
N GLN A 21 9.04 -23.70 6.32
CA GLN A 21 8.42 -24.10 7.59
C GLN A 21 7.02 -24.69 7.39
N GLU A 22 6.17 -24.04 6.57
CA GLU A 22 4.83 -24.54 6.22
C GLU A 22 4.90 -25.94 5.58
N SER A 23 5.80 -26.15 4.62
CA SER A 23 5.98 -27.44 3.96
C SER A 23 6.55 -28.51 4.90
N ASP A 24 7.50 -28.16 5.76
CA ASP A 24 8.12 -29.10 6.70
C ASP A 24 7.11 -29.56 7.76
N LEU A 25 6.29 -28.65 8.29
CA LEU A 25 5.20 -28.99 9.21
C LEU A 25 4.15 -29.89 8.55
N GLN A 26 3.74 -29.58 7.32
CA GLN A 26 2.78 -30.40 6.57
C GLN A 26 3.31 -31.82 6.33
N LYS A 27 4.60 -31.96 6.00
CA LYS A 27 5.26 -33.27 5.85
C LYS A 27 5.27 -34.04 7.17
N ARG A 28 5.66 -33.40 8.28
CA ARG A 28 5.71 -34.03 9.61
C ARG A 28 4.33 -34.49 10.06
N LEU A 29 3.31 -33.64 9.92
CA LEU A 29 1.92 -34.01 10.19
C LEU A 29 1.51 -35.24 9.38
N GLY A 30 1.80 -35.26 8.07
CA GLY A 30 1.48 -36.41 7.22
C GLY A 30 2.24 -37.69 7.57
N VAL A 31 3.46 -37.61 8.13
CA VAL A 31 4.20 -38.78 8.63
C VAL A 31 3.56 -39.32 9.90
N ILE A 32 3.19 -38.45 10.85
CA ILE A 32 2.56 -38.85 12.10
C ILE A 32 1.16 -39.41 11.84
N ASP A 33 0.35 -38.78 10.98
CA ASP A 33 -0.95 -39.29 10.57
C ASP A 33 -0.87 -40.69 9.98
N LYS A 34 0.08 -40.90 9.05
CA LYS A 34 0.33 -42.24 8.49
C LYS A 34 0.78 -43.23 9.56
N SER A 35 1.66 -42.81 10.46
CA SER A 35 2.10 -43.68 11.55
C SER A 35 0.96 -44.06 12.48
N ILE A 36 0.02 -43.15 12.77
CA ILE A 36 -1.17 -43.43 13.60
C ILE A 36 -2.11 -44.37 12.86
N SER A 37 -2.35 -44.14 11.56
CA SER A 37 -3.26 -44.96 10.75
C SER A 37 -2.77 -46.39 10.49
N ASN A 38 -1.44 -46.60 10.45
CA ASN A 38 -0.83 -47.89 10.10
C ASN A 38 -0.36 -48.71 11.32
N SER A 39 -0.37 -48.15 12.53
CA SER A 39 0.15 -48.83 13.72
C SER A 39 -0.85 -49.81 14.33
N CYS A 40 -0.49 -51.09 14.38
CA CYS A 40 -1.07 -52.12 15.26
C CYS A 40 -0.46 -52.07 16.68
N ASP A 41 0.64 -51.33 16.87
CA ASP A 41 1.34 -51.17 18.15
C ASP A 41 0.74 -50.04 19.01
N ASN A 42 0.17 -50.43 20.16
CA ASN A 42 -0.37 -49.54 21.19
C ASN A 42 0.70 -48.80 22.02
N GLN A 43 1.99 -49.03 21.73
CA GLN A 43 3.09 -48.37 22.44
C GLN A 43 3.33 -46.97 21.87
N ASN A 44 3.34 -45.96 22.75
CA ASN A 44 3.61 -44.54 22.44
C ASN A 44 2.57 -43.80 21.56
N ILE A 45 1.35 -44.32 21.42
CA ILE A 45 0.27 -43.61 20.70
C ILE A 45 0.00 -42.24 21.33
N GLU A 46 -0.03 -42.16 22.65
CA GLU A 46 -0.34 -40.90 23.34
C GLU A 46 0.73 -39.82 23.13
N ASP A 47 2.00 -40.19 23.10
CA ASP A 47 3.09 -39.24 22.81
C ASP A 47 3.03 -38.74 21.36
N LYS A 48 2.69 -39.61 20.42
CA LYS A 48 2.47 -39.23 19.01
C LYS A 48 1.29 -38.27 18.86
N LEU A 49 0.19 -38.49 19.59
CA LEU A 49 -0.95 -37.58 19.61
C LEU A 49 -0.57 -36.21 20.21
N LYS A 50 0.19 -36.19 21.30
CA LYS A 50 0.70 -34.94 21.88
C LYS A 50 1.62 -34.18 20.92
N GLU A 51 2.49 -34.89 20.19
CA GLU A 51 3.34 -34.28 19.16
C GLU A 51 2.51 -33.74 18.00
N PHE A 52 1.53 -34.52 17.54
CA PHE A 52 0.60 -34.12 16.49
C PHE A 52 -0.13 -32.83 16.83
N ASP A 53 -0.71 -32.73 18.02
CA ASP A 53 -1.42 -31.54 18.47
C ASP A 53 -0.51 -30.31 18.53
N LYS A 54 0.74 -30.47 19.00
CA LYS A 54 1.73 -29.39 18.99
C LYS A 54 2.01 -28.89 17.57
N LEU A 55 2.29 -29.79 16.63
CA LEU A 55 2.56 -29.44 15.24
C LEU A 55 1.36 -28.81 14.55
N LYS A 56 0.15 -29.31 14.84
CA LYS A 56 -1.11 -28.76 14.32
C LYS A 56 -1.35 -27.33 14.84
N ASN A 57 -1.08 -27.08 16.11
CA ASN A 57 -1.17 -25.73 16.69
C ASN A 57 -0.16 -24.77 16.03
N GLU A 58 1.07 -25.21 15.79
CA GLU A 58 2.07 -24.42 15.08
C GLU A 58 1.65 -24.13 13.63
N PHE A 59 1.11 -25.13 12.93
CA PHE A 59 0.59 -24.97 11.57
C PHE A 59 -0.58 -23.98 11.51
N ASN A 60 -1.53 -24.09 12.44
CA ASN A 60 -2.65 -23.15 12.55
C ASN A 60 -2.16 -21.70 12.77
N ARG A 61 -1.14 -21.51 13.60
CA ARG A 61 -0.52 -20.19 13.81
C ARG A 61 0.05 -19.61 12.51
N LEU A 62 0.70 -20.41 11.67
CA LEU A 62 1.16 -19.95 10.35
C LEU A 62 -0.03 -19.58 9.45
N TYR A 63 -1.09 -20.38 9.47
CA TYR A 63 -2.29 -20.12 8.69
C TYR A 63 -2.99 -18.82 9.09
N GLU A 64 -3.08 -18.51 10.39
CA GLU A 64 -3.59 -17.23 10.88
C GLU A 64 -2.78 -16.04 10.37
N ILE A 65 -1.44 -16.14 10.37
CA ILE A 65 -0.57 -15.08 9.85
C ILE A 65 -0.85 -14.86 8.36
N LYS A 66 -0.99 -15.94 7.59
CA LYS A 66 -1.33 -15.91 6.16
C LYS A 66 -2.70 -15.29 5.93
N GLY A 67 -3.69 -15.65 6.75
CA GLY A 67 -5.04 -15.10 6.76
C GLY A 67 -5.07 -13.60 7.04
N LYS A 68 -4.35 -13.13 8.08
CA LYS A 68 -4.19 -11.69 8.37
C LYS A 68 -3.61 -10.94 7.17
N GLY A 69 -2.62 -11.51 6.49
CA GLY A 69 -2.07 -10.95 5.26
C GLY A 69 -3.07 -10.90 4.11
N ALA A 70 -3.91 -11.94 3.95
CA ALA A 70 -4.96 -11.97 2.93
C ALA A 70 -6.04 -10.91 3.20
N ILE A 71 -6.51 -10.80 4.45
CA ILE A 71 -7.47 -9.76 4.90
C ILE A 71 -6.93 -8.36 4.60
N PHE A 72 -5.64 -8.13 4.85
CA PHE A 72 -5.01 -6.85 4.56
C PHE A 72 -5.00 -6.55 3.04
N ARG A 73 -4.61 -7.51 2.21
CA ARG A 73 -4.55 -7.35 0.75
C ARG A 73 -5.93 -7.21 0.10
N SER A 74 -6.93 -7.93 0.60
CA SER A 74 -8.31 -7.85 0.09
C SER A 74 -9.00 -6.54 0.47
N LYS A 75 -8.40 -5.74 1.37
CA LYS A 75 -9.03 -4.55 1.95
C LYS A 75 -10.41 -4.86 2.57
N ALA A 76 -10.64 -6.09 3.05
CA ALA A 76 -11.94 -6.53 3.56
C ALA A 76 -12.51 -5.55 4.60
N ARG A 77 -11.66 -5.05 5.52
CA ARG A 77 -12.05 -4.06 6.52
C ARG A 77 -12.56 -2.74 5.91
N CYS A 78 -12.01 -2.32 4.78
CA CYS A 78 -12.45 -1.13 4.07
C CYS A 78 -13.81 -1.35 3.42
N VAL A 79 -14.02 -2.52 2.82
CA VAL A 79 -15.31 -2.88 2.19
C VAL A 79 -16.40 -3.02 3.26
N GLU A 80 -16.13 -3.71 4.36
CA GLU A 80 -17.11 -3.98 5.41
C GLU A 80 -17.49 -2.73 6.23
N TYR A 81 -16.50 -1.92 6.60
CA TYR A 81 -16.68 -0.84 7.57
C TYR A 81 -16.47 0.56 7.00
N GLY A 82 -15.95 0.69 5.77
CA GLY A 82 -15.62 1.97 5.15
C GLY A 82 -16.78 2.65 4.43
N GLU A 83 -17.88 1.93 4.14
CA GLU A 83 -19.06 2.52 3.47
C GLU A 83 -20.11 3.03 4.46
N LYS A 84 -20.06 2.56 5.71
CA LYS A 84 -20.98 2.97 6.78
C LYS A 84 -20.29 3.95 7.73
N PRO A 85 -21.04 4.83 8.43
CA PRO A 85 -20.49 5.77 9.41
C PRO A 85 -20.02 5.03 10.69
N THR A 86 -18.97 4.23 10.55
CA THR A 86 -18.35 3.48 11.64
C THR A 86 -17.17 4.24 12.21
N LYS A 87 -16.69 3.83 13.40
CA LYS A 87 -15.41 4.32 13.95
C LYS A 87 -14.25 4.18 12.95
N TYR A 88 -14.28 3.17 12.07
CA TYR A 88 -13.26 2.98 11.04
C TYR A 88 -13.34 4.08 9.97
N PHE A 89 -14.54 4.36 9.46
CA PHE A 89 -14.78 5.43 8.47
C PHE A 89 -14.33 6.81 8.98
N PHE A 90 -14.79 7.22 10.17
CA PHE A 90 -14.41 8.52 10.75
C PHE A 90 -12.90 8.64 11.00
N ASN A 91 -12.23 7.54 11.38
CA ASN A 91 -10.77 7.54 11.51
C ASN A 91 -10.05 7.69 10.16
N MET A 92 -10.59 7.12 9.07
CA MET A 92 -10.05 7.32 7.73
C MET A 92 -10.23 8.76 7.27
N GLU A 93 -11.43 9.32 7.48
CA GLU A 93 -11.73 10.72 7.16
C GLU A 93 -10.79 11.66 7.92
N LYS A 94 -10.65 11.49 9.24
CA LYS A 94 -9.73 12.28 10.08
C LYS A 94 -8.29 12.22 9.56
N LYS A 95 -7.81 11.03 9.17
CA LYS A 95 -6.47 10.88 8.57
C LYS A 95 -6.35 11.59 7.23
N SER A 96 -7.39 11.52 6.40
CA SER A 96 -7.44 12.21 5.10
C SER A 96 -7.43 13.73 5.28
N TYR A 97 -8.21 14.25 6.23
CA TYR A 97 -8.20 15.66 6.61
C TYR A 97 -6.79 16.10 7.02
N ASN A 98 -6.18 15.43 8.00
CA ASN A 98 -4.83 15.75 8.47
C ASN A 98 -3.78 15.70 7.36
N LYS A 99 -3.93 14.83 6.35
CA LYS A 99 -3.00 14.73 5.22
C LYS A 99 -3.13 15.89 4.24
N LYS A 100 -4.33 16.48 4.11
CA LYS A 100 -4.60 17.60 3.19
C LYS A 100 -4.26 18.96 3.80
N VAL A 101 -4.20 19.04 5.12
CA VAL A 101 -3.89 20.28 5.85
C VAL A 101 -2.38 20.49 5.90
N ILE A 102 -1.94 21.69 5.53
CA ILE A 102 -0.55 22.14 5.73
C ILE A 102 -0.44 22.63 7.18
N SER A 103 0.18 21.82 8.04
CA SER A 103 0.32 22.13 9.47
C SER A 103 1.56 22.97 9.80
N GLU A 104 2.55 22.95 8.92
CA GLU A 104 3.79 23.70 9.08
C GLU A 104 4.35 24.09 7.71
N LEU A 105 4.98 25.26 7.64
CA LEU A 105 5.59 25.76 6.42
C LEU A 105 6.94 26.41 6.76
N LYS A 106 8.00 26.01 6.06
CA LYS A 106 9.31 26.65 6.18
C LYS A 106 9.46 27.74 5.12
N ARG A 107 9.76 28.96 5.56
CA ARG A 107 9.94 30.14 4.70
C ARG A 107 11.39 30.23 4.19
N SER A 108 11.61 31.11 3.23
CA SER A 108 12.93 31.36 2.60
C SER A 108 13.97 31.91 3.57
N ASP A 109 13.55 32.59 4.63
CA ASP A 109 14.40 33.07 5.73
C ASP A 109 14.83 31.96 6.71
N GLY A 110 14.41 30.72 6.44
CA GLY A 110 14.73 29.55 7.26
C GLY A 110 13.80 29.36 8.47
N LYS A 111 12.85 30.26 8.72
CA LYS A 111 11.90 30.15 9.84
C LYS A 111 10.74 29.23 9.50
N THR A 112 10.28 28.47 10.48
CA THR A 112 9.09 27.61 10.37
C THR A 112 7.89 28.31 10.97
N VAL A 113 6.82 28.45 10.20
CA VAL A 113 5.52 28.93 10.67
C VAL A 113 4.59 27.73 10.90
N VAL A 114 3.85 27.76 12.00
CA VAL A 114 2.91 26.71 12.42
C VAL A 114 1.50 27.27 12.55
N ASN A 115 1.37 28.59 12.73
CA ASN A 115 0.07 29.25 12.81
C ASN A 115 -0.62 29.24 11.43
N GLU A 116 -1.88 28.80 11.38
CA GLU A 116 -2.67 28.69 10.15
C GLU A 116 -2.77 30.01 9.38
N GLN A 117 -2.98 31.14 10.08
CA GLN A 117 -3.09 32.46 9.44
C GLN A 117 -1.76 32.91 8.83
N GLU A 118 -0.65 32.62 9.51
CA GLU A 118 0.70 32.91 9.01
C GLU A 118 1.06 32.03 7.82
N ILE A 119 0.68 30.74 7.85
CA ILE A 119 0.83 29.80 6.74
C ILE A 119 0.07 30.33 5.51
N MET A 120 -1.20 30.71 5.69
CA MET A 120 -2.01 31.27 4.61
C MET A 120 -1.41 32.54 4.02
N THR A 121 -0.97 33.47 4.87
CA THR A 121 -0.31 34.71 4.44
C THR A 121 0.98 34.40 3.68
N ALA A 122 1.81 33.47 4.18
CA ALA A 122 3.06 33.10 3.53
C ALA A 122 2.83 32.44 2.16
N ILE A 123 1.80 31.58 2.03
CA ILE A 123 1.40 30.98 0.76
C ILE A 123 0.92 32.06 -0.22
N GLN A 124 0.06 32.98 0.24
CA GLN A 124 -0.44 34.08 -0.57
C GLN A 124 0.71 34.94 -1.09
N THR A 125 1.57 35.47 -0.21
CA THR A 125 2.71 36.31 -0.60
C THR A 125 3.65 35.57 -1.56
N PHE A 126 3.87 34.27 -1.36
CA PHE A 126 4.71 33.49 -2.27
C PHE A 126 4.13 33.45 -3.69
N TYR A 127 2.85 33.09 -3.84
CA TYR A 127 2.23 33.02 -5.16
C TYR A 127 1.99 34.40 -5.78
N GLU A 128 1.67 35.41 -4.97
CA GLU A 128 1.57 36.80 -5.40
C GLU A 128 2.90 37.26 -6.00
N ASN A 129 4.02 37.05 -5.31
CA ASN A 129 5.34 37.36 -5.85
C ASN A 129 5.69 36.53 -7.09
N LEU A 130 5.32 35.25 -7.12
CA LEU A 130 5.60 34.37 -8.26
C LEU A 130 4.84 34.80 -9.53
N TYR A 131 3.61 35.29 -9.38
CA TYR A 131 2.77 35.73 -10.50
C TYR A 131 2.89 37.23 -10.78
N SER A 132 3.44 38.01 -9.86
CA SER A 132 3.69 39.46 -10.04
C SER A 132 5.12 39.78 -10.42
N SER A 133 6.07 38.86 -10.24
CA SER A 133 7.36 39.00 -10.92
C SER A 133 7.06 38.98 -12.40
N ASP A 134 7.54 39.97 -13.15
CA ASP A 134 7.52 39.98 -14.60
C ASP A 134 8.22 38.71 -15.11
N ILE A 135 7.45 37.63 -15.22
CA ILE A 135 7.71 36.60 -16.21
C ILE A 135 7.41 37.37 -17.49
N ASP A 136 8.45 37.95 -18.10
CA ASP A 136 8.37 38.61 -19.39
C ASP A 136 7.35 37.87 -20.24
N HIS A 137 6.18 38.49 -20.47
CA HIS A 137 5.06 37.88 -21.18
C HIS A 137 5.38 37.57 -22.65
N ILE A 138 6.64 37.67 -23.06
CA ILE A 138 7.18 37.04 -24.24
C ILE A 138 7.43 35.56 -23.92
N THR A 139 6.37 34.80 -23.66
CA THR A 139 6.43 33.41 -24.13
C THR A 139 6.30 33.53 -25.65
N PRO A 140 7.34 33.18 -26.44
CA PRO A 140 7.18 33.20 -27.89
C PRO A 140 5.98 32.33 -28.23
N SER A 141 5.06 32.84 -29.05
CA SER A 141 3.87 32.11 -29.52
C SER A 141 4.23 30.71 -30.03
N GLU A 142 5.45 30.56 -30.55
CA GLU A 142 6.07 29.30 -30.96
C GLU A 142 6.22 28.27 -29.83
N VAL A 143 6.61 28.69 -28.62
CA VAL A 143 6.74 27.80 -27.46
C VAL A 143 5.38 27.32 -27.00
N VAL A 144 4.39 28.21 -26.93
CA VAL A 144 3.01 27.84 -26.57
C VAL A 144 2.41 26.90 -27.62
N SER A 145 2.61 27.20 -28.91
CA SER A 145 2.17 26.33 -30.01
C SER A 145 2.84 24.95 -29.96
N SER A 146 4.16 24.92 -29.76
CA SER A 146 4.91 23.66 -29.67
C SER A 146 4.46 22.79 -28.49
N VAL A 147 4.29 23.40 -27.30
CA VAL A 147 3.83 22.69 -26.10
C VAL A 147 2.38 22.22 -26.25
N THR A 148 1.49 23.05 -26.81
CA THR A 148 0.09 22.66 -27.03
C THR A 148 -0.05 21.56 -28.07
N THR A 149 0.70 21.59 -29.17
CA THR A 149 0.76 20.49 -30.15
C THR A 149 1.31 19.22 -29.52
N SER A 150 2.42 19.30 -28.78
CA SER A 150 3.02 18.14 -28.12
C SER A 150 2.09 17.51 -27.07
N LEU A 151 1.39 18.35 -26.31
CA LEU A 151 0.41 17.91 -25.32
C LEU A 151 -0.83 17.31 -26.00
N PHE A 152 -1.30 17.90 -27.10
CA PHE A 152 -2.39 17.36 -27.91
C PHE A 152 -2.03 15.98 -28.45
N ASP A 153 -0.86 15.83 -29.07
CA ASP A 153 -0.38 14.55 -29.59
C ASP A 153 -0.21 13.51 -28.48
N PHE A 154 0.29 13.91 -27.31
CA PHE A 154 0.41 13.03 -26.16
C PHE A 154 -0.95 12.56 -25.62
N ILE A 155 -1.91 13.48 -25.46
CA ILE A 155 -3.23 13.17 -24.89
C ILE A 155 -4.12 12.44 -25.91
N TRP A 156 -4.02 12.77 -27.19
CA TRP A 156 -4.97 12.36 -28.23
C TRP A 156 -4.39 11.42 -29.29
N CYS A 157 -3.12 11.57 -29.70
CA CYS A 157 -2.51 10.71 -30.72
C CYS A 157 -1.80 9.48 -30.13
N LYS A 158 -1.36 9.54 -28.87
CA LYS A 158 -0.68 8.42 -28.18
C LYS A 158 -1.58 7.55 -27.30
N LYS A 159 -2.88 7.83 -27.23
CA LYS A 159 -3.83 6.94 -26.54
C LYS A 159 -4.09 5.68 -27.38
N PRO A 160 -3.85 4.47 -26.84
CA PRO A 160 -4.11 3.21 -27.53
C PRO A 160 -5.61 2.88 -27.66
N ASP A 161 -6.49 3.66 -27.02
CA ASP A 161 -7.92 3.37 -26.99
C ASP A 161 -8.66 3.99 -28.18
N LYS A 162 -8.73 3.22 -29.27
CA LYS A 162 -9.67 3.41 -30.39
C LYS A 162 -11.11 3.10 -29.99
N ILE A 163 -11.60 3.64 -28.88
CA ILE A 163 -13.04 3.59 -28.59
C ILE A 163 -13.69 4.75 -29.35
N LYS A 164 -14.22 4.44 -30.53
CA LYS A 164 -15.10 5.31 -31.31
C LYS A 164 -16.21 5.81 -30.39
N ARG A 165 -16.13 7.06 -29.93
CA ARG A 165 -17.32 7.74 -29.39
C ARG A 165 -18.21 8.05 -30.58
N GLN A 166 -19.14 7.14 -30.86
CA GLN A 166 -20.31 7.45 -31.66
C GLN A 166 -21.05 8.53 -30.88
N VAL A 167 -20.92 9.78 -31.34
CA VAL A 167 -21.65 10.91 -30.78
C VAL A 167 -23.13 10.62 -31.04
N MET A 168 -23.87 10.33 -29.97
CA MET A 168 -25.33 10.33 -29.99
C MET A 168 -25.75 11.78 -30.18
N TYR A 169 -26.10 12.14 -31.40
CA TYR A 169 -27.07 13.20 -31.67
C TYR A 169 -28.42 12.52 -31.90
#